data_AF-A0A800C616-F1
#
_entry.id   AF-A0A800C616-F1
#
_cell.length_a   1.000
_cell.length_b   1.000
_cell.length_c   1.000
_cell.angle_alpha   90.00
_cell.angle_beta   90.00
_cell.angle_gamma   90.00
#
_symmetry.space_group_name_H-M   'P 1'
#
loop_
_entity.id
_entity.type
_entity.pdbx_description
1 polymer ?
#
loop_
_entity_poly.entity_id
_entity_poly.type
_entity_poly.pdbx_seq_one_letter_code
_entity_poly.pdbx_strand_id
1 'polypeptide(L)' 'MSVVSSQMSVVSSQMSVASSQMQSVPWQERYADKLKTAQVALRAIRRGDHIFIGSGAASPQLLIEEMARR' A
#
# COMPACT_ATOMS: atom_id res chain seq x y z
N MET A 1 -13.83 31.35 45.64
CA MET A 1 -13.29 31.84 44.35
C MET A 1 -11.88 31.28 44.08
N SER A 2 -11.68 29.95 44.08
CA SER A 2 -10.33 29.38 43.82
C SER A 2 -10.30 28.11 42.96
N VAL A 3 -11.44 27.49 42.69
CA VAL A 3 -11.49 26.25 41.88
C VAL A 3 -11.40 26.49 40.37
N VAL A 4 -11.50 27.74 39.91
CA VAL A 4 -11.43 28.07 38.48
C VAL A 4 -9.98 28.27 38.00
N SER A 5 -9.03 28.61 38.88
CA SER A 5 -7.62 28.82 38.51
C SER A 5 -6.88 27.52 38.19
N SER A 6 -7.16 26.41 38.89
CA SER A 6 -6.47 25.14 38.63
C SER A 6 -6.83 24.51 37.29
N GLN A 7 -8.01 24.84 36.73
CA GLN A 7 -8.45 24.30 35.43
C GLN A 7 -7.79 25.02 34.24
N MET A 8 -7.19 26.20 34.44
CA MET A 8 -6.53 26.95 33.37
C MET A 8 -5.09 26.48 33.08
N SER A 9 -4.45 25.75 34.00
CA SER A 9 -3.07 25.27 33.79
C SER A 9 -2.99 23.91 33.09
N VAL A 10 -4.05 23.09 33.15
CA VAL A 10 -4.08 21.76 32.54
C VAL A 10 -4.34 21.78 31.03
N VAL A 11 -4.92 22.86 30.49
CA VAL A 11 -5.23 22.97 29.06
C VAL A 11 -3.97 23.24 28.22
N SER A 12 -2.94 23.89 28.78
CA SER A 12 -1.70 24.19 28.03
C SER A 12 -0.80 22.97 27.83
N SER A 13 -0.96 21.92 28.63
CA SER A 13 -0.13 20.70 28.54
C SER A 13 -0.65 19.68 27.50
N GLN A 14 -1.86 19.87 26.97
CA GLN A 14 -2.47 18.92 26.01
C GLN A 14 -2.22 19.28 24.54
N MET A 15 -1.60 20.42 24.23
CA MET A 15 -1.33 20.82 22.84
C MET A 15 -0.05 20.22 22.23
N SER A 16 0.77 19.51 23.03
CA SER A 16 2.01 18.88 22.55
C SER A 16 1.84 17.40 22.18
N VAL A 17 0.70 16.80 22.52
CA VAL A 17 0.28 15.48 22.02
C VAL A 17 -0.59 15.63 20.77
N ALA A 18 -0.27 16.61 19.91
CA ALA A 18 -0.56 16.50 18.48
C ALA A 18 0.39 15.42 17.94
N SER A 19 0.00 14.19 18.25
CA SER A 19 0.29 12.95 17.58
C SER A 19 1.46 13.05 16.60
N SER A 20 2.65 12.63 17.05
CA SER A 20 3.64 12.02 16.16
C SER A 20 3.03 10.75 15.56
N GLN A 21 1.96 10.89 14.79
CA GLN A 21 1.59 9.89 13.81
C GLN A 21 2.75 9.93 12.82
N MET A 22 3.61 8.91 12.87
CA MET A 22 4.17 8.41 11.62
C MET A 22 2.95 8.12 10.75
N GLN A 23 2.54 9.09 9.94
CA GLN A 23 1.60 8.85 8.86
C GLN A 23 2.36 7.94 7.91
N SER A 24 2.27 6.63 8.15
CA SER A 24 2.78 5.65 7.20
C SER A 24 1.99 5.89 5.93
N VAL A 25 2.70 6.28 4.86
CA VAL A 25 2.11 6.40 3.53
C VAL A 25 1.23 5.17 3.28
N PRO A 26 -0.05 5.34 2.92
CA PRO A 26 -0.93 4.22 2.61
C PRO A 26 -0.21 3.24 1.67
N TRP A 27 -0.25 1.95 1.98
CA TRP A 27 0.54 0.97 1.22
C TRP A 27 0.16 0.96 -0.26
N GLN A 28 -1.08 1.34 -0.58
CA GLN A 28 -1.58 1.51 -1.94
C GLN A 28 -0.78 2.58 -2.68
N GLU A 29 -0.57 3.75 -2.07
CA GLU A 29 0.23 4.83 -2.65
C GLU A 29 1.69 4.40 -2.80
N ARG A 30 2.22 3.67 -1.82
CA ARG A 30 3.58 3.13 -1.85
C ARG A 30 3.83 2.18 -3.02
N TYR A 31 2.81 1.46 -3.51
CA TYR A 31 2.93 0.46 -4.58
C TYR A 31 2.12 0.80 -5.83
N ALA A 32 1.67 2.05 -5.96
CA ALA A 32 0.87 2.50 -7.09
C ALA A 32 1.58 2.27 -8.44
N ASP A 33 2.92 2.39 -8.45
CA ASP A 33 3.79 2.16 -9.61
C ASP A 33 3.86 0.68 -10.06
N LYS A 34 3.57 -0.26 -9.15
CA LYS A 34 3.57 -1.70 -9.42
C LYS A 34 2.24 -2.19 -9.99
N LEU A 35 1.16 -1.44 -9.82
CA LEU A 35 -0.15 -1.80 -10.33
C LEU A 35 -0.20 -1.53 -11.83
N LYS A 36 -0.29 -2.59 -12.64
CA LYS A 36 -0.25 -2.54 -14.11
C LYS A 36 -1.31 -3.45 -14.69
N THR A 37 -1.72 -3.19 -15.93
CA THR A 37 -2.55 -4.14 -16.67
C THR A 37 -1.75 -5.40 -17.00
N ALA A 38 -2.45 -6.52 -17.20
CA ALA A 38 -1.82 -7.79 -17.57
C ALA A 38 -0.97 -7.66 -18.84
N GLN A 39 -1.46 -6.95 -19.86
CA GLN A 39 -0.73 -6.72 -21.10
C GLN A 39 0.57 -5.96 -20.87
N VAL A 40 0.57 -4.94 -20.00
CA VAL A 40 1.77 -4.16 -19.66
C VAL A 40 2.73 -4.99 -18.83
N ALA A 41 2.25 -5.75 -17.84
CA ALA A 41 3.07 -6.62 -17.00
C ALA A 41 3.82 -7.68 -17.84
N LEU A 42 3.12 -8.33 -18.77
CA LEU A 42 3.69 -9.36 -19.65
C LEU A 42 4.75 -8.82 -20.63
N ARG A 43 4.89 -7.49 -20.82
CA ARG A 43 5.99 -6.93 -21.64
C ARG A 43 7.37 -7.12 -20.99
N ALA A 44 7.42 -7.40 -19.70
CA ALA A 44 8.68 -7.66 -19.01
C ALA A 44 9.28 -9.03 -19.38
N ILE A 45 8.47 -9.98 -19.87
CA ILE A 45 8.89 -11.34 -20.25
C ILE A 45 9.36 -11.32 -21.71
N ARG A 46 10.54 -11.88 -21.97
CA ARG A 46 11.17 -11.96 -23.29
C ARG A 46 10.99 -13.35 -23.88
N ARG A 47 11.09 -13.44 -25.21
CA ARG A 47 11.11 -14.75 -25.90
C ARG A 47 12.34 -15.54 -25.46
N GLY A 48 12.12 -16.81 -25.11
CA GLY A 48 13.16 -17.70 -24.58
C GLY A 48 13.28 -17.69 -23.06
N ASP A 49 12.57 -16.81 -22.34
CA ASP A 49 12.54 -16.86 -20.87
C ASP A 49 11.82 -18.13 -20.40
N HIS A 50 12.36 -18.75 -19.36
CA HIS A 50 11.72 -19.84 -18.64
C HIS A 50 11.09 -19.29 -17.36
N ILE A 51 9.77 -19.36 -17.26
CA ILE A 51 9.01 -18.82 -16.14
C ILE A 51 8.35 -19.95 -15.35
N PHE A 52 8.35 -19.82 -14.03
CA PHE A 52 7.60 -20.71 -13.14
C PHE A 52 6.24 -20.09 -12.83
N ILE A 53 5.20 -20.92 -12.90
CA ILE A 53 3.82 -20.53 -12.59
C ILE A 53 3.31 -21.44 -11.48
N GLY A 54 2.77 -20.84 -10.42
CA GLY A 54 2.15 -21.59 -9.33
C GLY A 54 0.97 -22.43 -9.84
N SER A 55 0.81 -23.64 -9.32
CA SER A 55 -0.27 -24.56 -9.73
C SER A 55 -1.55 -24.39 -8.90
N GLY A 56 -2.67 -24.89 -9.42
CA GLY A 56 -3.96 -24.91 -8.71
C GLY A 56 -4.47 -23.50 -8.39
N ALA A 57 -4.79 -23.25 -7.11
CA ALA A 57 -5.32 -21.95 -6.67
C ALA A 57 -4.29 -20.80 -6.74
N ALA A 58 -2.99 -21.12 -6.81
CA ALA A 58 -1.94 -20.10 -6.96
C ALA A 58 -1.75 -19.67 -8.42
N SER A 59 -2.49 -20.26 -9.37
CA SER A 59 -2.39 -19.96 -10.78
C SER A 59 -2.97 -18.57 -11.10
N PRO A 60 -2.18 -17.63 -11.63
CA PRO A 60 -2.65 -16.29 -11.96
C PRO A 60 -3.45 -16.29 -13.27
N GLN A 61 -4.73 -16.65 -13.21
CA GLN A 61 -5.59 -16.87 -14.39
C GLN A 61 -5.54 -15.72 -15.39
N LEU A 62 -5.71 -14.47 -14.93
CA LEU A 62 -5.68 -13.28 -15.78
C LEU A 62 -4.37 -13.13 -16.57
N LEU A 63 -3.23 -13.44 -15.96
CA LEU A 63 -1.93 -13.32 -16.63
C LEU A 63 -1.70 -14.47 -17.62
N ILE A 64 -2.19 -15.67 -17.31
CA ILE A 64 -2.07 -16.84 -18.19
C ILE A 64 -2.93 -16.65 -19.44
N GLU A 65 -4.18 -16.22 -19.28
CA GLU A 65 -5.10 -15.98 -20.40
C GLU A 65 -4.53 -14.91 -21.37
N GLU A 66 -3.99 -13.83 -20.83
CA GLU A 66 -3.37 -12.77 -21.64
C GLU A 66 -2.05 -13.22 -22.29
N MET A 67 -1.31 -14.14 -21.66
CA MET A 67 -0.12 -14.75 -22.24
C MET A 67 -0.47 -15.68 -23.40
N ALA A 68 -1.53 -16.48 -23.27
CA ALA A 68 -1.98 -17.40 -24.31
C ALA A 68 -2.58 -16.69 -25.55
N ARG A 69 -3.05 -15.44 -25.37
CA ARG A 69 -3.60 -14.62 -26.45
C ARG A 69 -2.53 -13.94 -27.32
N ARG A 70 -1.31 -13.77 -26.79
CA ARG A 70 -0.18 -13.08 -27.44
C ARG A 70 0.56 -13.96 -28.43
#